data_AF-A0A2E1FKK0-F1
#
_entry.id   AF-A0A2E1FKK0-F1
#
_cell.length_a   1.000
_cell.length_b   1.000
_cell.length_c   1.000
_cell.angle_alpha   90.00
_cell.angle_beta   90.00
_cell.angle_gamma   90.00
#
_symmetry.space_group_name_H-M   'P 1'
#
loop_
_entity.id
_entity.type
_entity.pdbx_description
1 polymer ?
#
loop_
_entity_poly.entity_id
_entity_poly.type
_entity_poly.pdbx_seq_one_letter_code
_entity_poly.pdbx_strand_id
1 'polypeptide(L)' 'MSPPQSVPPSMTNKTSSSTPSADLIGQAHNGKEWVEWPDNSGNHWYREVGFGGDWSKYDS' A
#
# COMPACT_ATOMS: atom_id res chain seq x y z
N MET A 1 3.15 9.33 -43.19
CA MET A 1 4.29 9.78 -42.37
C MET A 1 3.78 10.80 -41.35
N SER A 2 3.80 10.44 -40.07
CA SER A 2 3.78 11.33 -38.88
C SER A 2 4.07 10.44 -37.66
N PRO A 3 5.04 10.77 -36.79
CA PRO A 3 5.33 9.96 -35.60
C PRO A 3 4.30 10.29 -34.51
N PRO A 4 3.72 9.29 -33.80
CA PRO A 4 3.02 9.62 -32.57
C PRO A 4 4.04 10.03 -31.51
N GLN A 5 3.79 11.20 -30.94
CA GLN A 5 4.63 11.97 -30.04
C GLN A 5 5.06 11.17 -28.80
N SER A 6 6.35 11.23 -28.48
CA SER A 6 6.88 10.89 -27.15
C SER A 6 6.24 11.82 -26.12
N VAL A 7 5.31 11.28 -25.34
CA VAL A 7 4.80 11.97 -24.15
C VAL A 7 5.94 12.18 -23.15
N PRO A 8 6.03 13.35 -22.49
CA PRO A 8 7.07 13.60 -21.50
C PRO A 8 6.88 12.65 -20.29
N PRO A 9 7.95 12.22 -19.60
CA PRO A 9 7.79 11.54 -18.32
C PRO A 9 7.24 12.58 -17.34
N SER A 10 5.93 12.54 -17.10
CA SER A 10 5.31 13.44 -16.14
C SER A 10 5.92 13.14 -14.77
N MET A 11 6.53 14.16 -14.18
CA MET A 11 7.15 14.09 -12.86
C MET A 11 6.15 13.54 -11.84
N THR A 12 6.60 12.56 -11.07
CA THR A 12 6.39 12.44 -9.63
C THR A 12 5.04 12.93 -9.13
N ASN A 13 3.96 12.23 -9.44
CA ASN A 13 2.84 12.22 -8.52
C ASN A 13 2.99 11.00 -7.63
N LYS A 14 3.20 11.24 -6.33
CA LYS A 14 3.14 10.23 -5.29
C LYS A 14 1.77 9.53 -5.33
N THR A 15 1.59 8.55 -6.20
CA THR A 15 0.67 7.44 -5.95
C THR A 15 1.47 6.30 -5.32
N SER A 16 2.35 6.65 -4.40
CA SER A 16 2.76 5.76 -3.33
C SER A 16 1.58 5.63 -2.38
N SER A 17 0.49 4.97 -2.80
CA SER A 17 -0.38 4.28 -1.85
C SER A 17 0.42 3.07 -1.34
N SER A 18 1.55 3.35 -0.70
CA SER A 18 2.38 2.38 -0.01
C SER A 18 1.57 1.77 1.12
N THR A 19 0.64 2.54 1.69
CA THR A 19 -0.29 2.11 2.73
C THR A 19 -1.48 1.36 2.12
N PRO A 20 -1.85 0.18 2.66
CA PRO A 20 -3.04 -0.55 2.26
C PRO A 20 -4.32 0.25 2.53
N SER A 21 -5.41 -0.10 1.84
CA SER A 21 -6.72 0.49 2.10
C SER A 21 -7.21 0.16 3.52
N ALA A 22 -7.83 1.12 4.21
CA ALA A 22 -8.40 0.87 5.55
C ALA A 22 -9.54 -0.17 5.54
N ASP A 23 -10.18 -0.41 4.39
CA ASP A 23 -11.17 -1.49 4.23
C ASP A 23 -10.53 -2.87 4.03
N LEU A 24 -9.22 -2.91 3.74
CA LEU A 24 -8.48 -4.15 3.56
C LEU A 24 -8.44 -4.86 4.92
N ILE A 25 -8.68 -6.17 4.91
CA ILE A 25 -8.64 -7.01 6.10
C ILE A 25 -7.44 -7.93 5.96
N GLY A 26 -6.50 -7.79 6.88
CA GLY A 26 -5.29 -8.61 6.92
C GLY A 26 -5.48 -9.88 7.75
N GLN A 27 -4.38 -10.60 7.95
CA GLN A 27 -4.30 -11.72 8.87
C GLN A 27 -4.29 -11.21 10.33
N ALA A 28 -5.32 -11.52 11.10
CA ALA A 28 -5.41 -11.17 12.51
C ALA A 28 -4.58 -12.12 13.39
N HIS A 29 -3.65 -11.59 14.19
CA HIS A 29 -2.79 -12.32 15.11
C HIS A 29 -2.47 -11.48 16.35
N ASN A 30 -2.71 -12.03 17.55
CA ASN A 30 -2.47 -11.36 18.85
C ASN A 30 -3.11 -9.95 18.96
N GLY A 31 -4.35 -9.79 18.48
CA GLY A 31 -5.06 -8.50 18.53
C GLY A 31 -4.58 -7.46 17.50
N LYS A 32 -3.67 -7.84 16.60
CA LYS A 32 -3.20 -7.00 15.50
C LYS A 32 -3.51 -7.66 14.16
N GLU A 33 -3.95 -6.90 13.19
CA GLU A 33 -4.09 -7.34 11.80
C GLU A 33 -2.78 -7.06 11.08
N TRP A 34 -2.39 -7.97 10.20
CA TRP A 34 -1.17 -7.90 9.41
C TRP A 34 -1.50 -8.11 7.94
N VAL A 35 -0.97 -7.27 7.07
CA VAL A 35 -1.15 -7.44 5.63
C VAL A 35 0.15 -7.11 4.91
N GLU A 36 0.43 -7.83 3.84
CA GLU A 36 1.43 -7.40 2.87
C GLU A 36 0.77 -6.49 1.83
N TRP A 37 1.32 -5.29 1.64
CA TRP A 37 0.83 -4.37 0.62
C TRP A 37 1.95 -3.52 0.01
N PRO A 38 2.01 -3.43 -1.33
CA PRO A 38 1.25 -4.22 -2.31
C PRO A 38 1.52 -5.73 -2.19
N ASP A 39 0.64 -6.57 -2.74
CA ASP A 39 0.82 -8.02 -2.73
C ASP A 39 2.16 -8.40 -3.39
N ASN A 40 2.91 -9.33 -2.78
CA ASN A 40 4.27 -9.73 -3.16
C ASN A 40 5.31 -8.60 -3.13
N SER A 41 5.05 -7.50 -2.42
CA SER A 41 6.01 -6.40 -2.30
C SER A 41 7.04 -6.61 -1.17
N GLY A 42 6.83 -7.59 -0.28
CA GLY A 42 7.62 -7.72 0.96
C GLY A 42 7.37 -6.62 2.00
N ASN A 43 6.47 -5.68 1.71
CA ASN A 43 6.10 -4.58 2.59
C ASN A 43 4.99 -5.03 3.52
N HIS A 44 5.33 -5.24 4.79
CA HIS A 44 4.38 -5.65 5.80
C HIS A 44 3.77 -4.43 6.49
N TRP A 45 2.48 -4.48 6.72
CA TRP A 45 1.69 -3.47 7.38
C TRP A 45 0.90 -4.12 8.50
N TYR A 46 0.67 -3.39 9.59
CA TYR A 46 -0.10 -3.86 10.72
C TYR A 46 -1.05 -2.78 11.23
N ARG A 47 -2.14 -3.21 11.86
CA ARG A 47 -3.05 -2.32 12.60
C ARG A 47 -3.68 -3.07 13.78
N GLU A 48 -4.40 -2.38 14.64
CA GLU A 48 -5.12 -3.02 15.75
C GLU A 48 -6.48 -3.56 15.30
N VAL A 49 -6.77 -4.82 15.66
CA VAL A 49 -8.04 -5.48 15.32
C VAL A 49 -9.18 -4.74 16.02
N GLY A 50 -10.17 -4.29 15.25
CA GLY A 50 -11.40 -3.70 15.78
C GLY A 50 -11.39 -2.18 15.95
N PHE A 51 -10.26 -1.51 15.67
CA PHE A 51 -10.24 -0.04 15.65
C PHE A 51 -10.58 0.56 14.28
N GLY A 52 -10.61 -0.26 13.20
CA GLY A 52 -10.95 0.20 11.85
C GLY A 52 -10.11 1.39 11.39
N GLY A 53 -8.84 1.44 11.83
CA GLY A 53 -7.95 2.58 11.64
C GLY A 53 -6.94 2.40 10.51
N ASP A 54 -6.06 3.37 10.38
CA ASP A 54 -4.98 3.39 9.39
C ASP A 54 -3.97 2.27 9.60
N TRP A 55 -3.43 1.77 8.49
CA TRP A 55 -2.35 0.78 8.50
C TRP A 55 -1.01 1.44 8.85
N SER A 56 -0.29 0.82 9.78
CA SER A 56 1.06 1.19 10.16
C SER A 56 2.07 0.30 9.44
N LYS A 57 3.09 0.89 8.82
CA LYS A 57 4.13 0.09 8.15
C LYS A 57 4.99 -0.59 9.19
N TYR A 58 5.20 -1.90 9.03
CA TYR A 58 6.25 -2.61 9.75
C TYR A 58 7.58 -2.37 9.02
N ASP A 59 8.46 -1.57 9.62
CA ASP A 59 9.85 -1.38 9.18
C ASP A 59 10.73 -2.20 10.12
N SER A 60 11.48 -3.15 9.56
CA SER A 60 12.35 -4.09 10.31
C SER A 60 13.61 -3.44 10.83
#